data_AF-A0A9Q9IT83-F1
#
_entry.id   AF-A0A9Q9IT83-F1
#
_cell.length_a   1.000
_cell.length_b   1.000
_cell.length_c   1.000
_cell.angle_alpha   90.00
_cell.angle_beta   90.00
_cell.angle_gamma   90.00
#
_symmetry.space_group_name_H-M   'P 1'
#
loop_
_entity.id
_entity.type
_entity.pdbx_description
1 polymer ?
#
loop_
_entity_poly.entity_id
_entity_poly.type
_entity_poly.pdbx_seq_one_letter_code
_entity_poly.pdbx_strand_id
1 'polypeptide(L)'
;MTSSQVRGDVVDVLTTDHREVTALLGEIRATTDPQARRDLADTAISELVRHTVAEERGRVPHEELTELAAKVETAKKLAPTRPHPGAPNSELFHKLVGPGVGLVDRLRDKLTGRATG
;
A
#
# COMPACT_ATOMS: atom_id res chain seq x y z
N MET A 1 26.13 -9.93 14.06
CA MET A 1 25.10 -9.75 13.00
C MET A 1 25.07 -8.28 12.63
N THR A 2 25.20 -7.94 11.35
CA THR A 2 25.34 -6.55 10.89
C THR A 2 23.97 -5.86 10.76
N SER A 3 23.92 -4.54 10.95
CA SER A 3 22.66 -3.74 10.89
C SER A 3 21.94 -3.85 9.53
N SER A 4 22.71 -4.06 8.45
CA SER A 4 22.17 -4.30 7.10
C SER A 4 21.38 -5.60 6.98
N GLN A 5 21.74 -6.65 7.72
CA GLN A 5 21.06 -7.94 7.62
C GLN A 5 19.76 -7.97 8.43
N VAL A 6 19.71 -7.28 9.57
CA VAL A 6 18.47 -7.08 10.34
C VAL A 6 17.45 -6.26 9.52
N ARG A 7 17.93 -5.29 8.72
CA ARG A 7 17.06 -4.45 7.89
C ARG A 7 16.40 -5.23 6.74
N GLY A 8 17.12 -6.14 6.10
CA GLY A 8 16.55 -7.00 5.04
C GLY A 8 15.44 -7.91 5.58
N ASP A 9 15.69 -8.54 6.72
CA ASP A 9 14.75 -9.43 7.41
C ASP A 9 13.43 -8.70 7.78
N VAL A 10 13.52 -7.49 8.33
CA VAL A 10 12.33 -6.67 8.65
C VAL A 10 11.54 -6.31 7.39
N VAL A 11 12.21 -5.95 6.29
CA VAL A 11 11.51 -5.60 5.03
C VAL A 11 10.78 -6.81 4.45
N ASP A 12 11.39 -8.00 4.48
CA ASP A 12 10.79 -9.23 3.97
C ASP A 12 9.56 -9.65 4.81
N VAL A 13 9.66 -9.55 6.14
CA VAL A 13 8.53 -9.80 7.06
C VAL A 13 7.39 -8.82 6.79
N LEU A 14 7.66 -7.51 6.78
CA LEU A 14 6.63 -6.48 6.57
C LEU A 14 5.97 -6.60 5.17
N THR A 15 6.74 -6.98 4.15
CA THR A 15 6.20 -7.18 2.79
C THR A 15 5.32 -8.44 2.73
N THR A 16 5.65 -9.48 3.50
CA THR A 16 4.85 -10.70 3.61
C THR A 16 3.53 -10.40 4.30
N ASP A 17 3.56 -9.73 5.46
CA ASP A 17 2.38 -9.29 6.20
C ASP A 17 1.39 -8.51 5.31
N HIS A 18 1.90 -7.57 4.49
CA HIS A 18 1.07 -6.80 3.57
C HIS A 18 0.32 -7.65 2.53
N ARG A 19 0.95 -8.72 2.03
CA ARG A 19 0.29 -9.63 1.08
C ARG A 19 -0.83 -10.41 1.75
N GLU A 20 -0.62 -10.84 2.99
CA GLU A 20 -1.61 -11.57 3.77
C GLU A 20 -2.82 -10.70 4.10
N VAL A 21 -2.61 -9.46 4.54
CA VAL A 21 -3.70 -8.49 4.75
C VAL A 21 -4.47 -8.22 3.46
N THR A 22 -3.77 -8.10 2.32
CA THR A 22 -4.42 -7.89 1.02
C THR A 22 -5.31 -9.07 0.62
N ALA A 23 -4.86 -10.30 0.90
CA ALA A 23 -5.66 -11.51 0.67
C ALA A 23 -6.92 -11.53 1.54
N LEU A 24 -6.80 -11.24 2.84
CA LEU A 24 -7.94 -11.13 3.76
C LEU A 24 -8.98 -10.10 3.28
N LEU A 25 -8.54 -8.93 2.82
CA LEU A 25 -9.42 -7.91 2.25
C LEU A 25 -10.08 -8.34 0.93
N GLY A 26 -9.42 -9.23 0.17
CA GLY A 26 -10.00 -9.88 -0.99
C GLY A 26 -11.14 -10.83 -0.59
N GLU A 27 -10.90 -11.69 0.40
CA GLU A 27 -11.87 -12.66 0.92
C GLU A 27 -13.09 -11.98 1.55
N ILE A 28 -12.89 -10.92 2.33
CA ILE A 28 -13.97 -10.09 2.90
C ILE A 28 -14.89 -9.53 1.80
N ARG A 29 -14.32 -9.14 0.65
CA ARG A 29 -15.09 -8.63 -0.50
C ARG A 29 -15.81 -9.72 -1.26
N ALA A 30 -15.25 -10.93 -1.30
CA ALA A 30 -15.84 -12.07 -2.01
C ALA A 30 -16.93 -12.78 -1.19
N THR A 31 -16.86 -12.74 0.15
CA THR A 31 -17.78 -13.48 1.01
C THR A 31 -19.16 -12.82 1.12
N THR A 32 -20.20 -13.64 0.99
CA THR A 32 -21.60 -13.22 1.17
C THR A 32 -22.13 -13.53 2.56
N ASP A 33 -21.48 -14.43 3.31
CA ASP A 33 -21.89 -14.81 4.67
C ASP A 33 -21.54 -13.70 5.66
N PRO A 34 -22.53 -13.12 6.38
CA PRO A 34 -22.27 -12.08 7.37
C PRO A 34 -21.38 -12.53 8.53
N GLN A 35 -21.41 -13.80 8.93
CA GLN A 35 -20.60 -14.29 10.04
C GLN A 35 -19.14 -14.45 9.60
N ALA A 36 -18.88 -15.20 8.53
CA ALA A 36 -17.54 -15.31 7.96
C ALA A 36 -16.91 -13.95 7.63
N ARG A 37 -17.71 -12.98 7.15
CA ARG A 37 -17.21 -11.62 6.90
C ARG A 37 -16.72 -10.92 8.17
N ARG A 38 -17.41 -11.10 9.30
CA ARG A 38 -16.97 -10.55 10.59
C ARG A 38 -15.69 -11.22 11.07
N ASP A 39 -15.63 -12.54 11.01
CA ASP A 39 -14.47 -13.31 11.47
C ASP A 39 -13.20 -12.95 10.66
N LEU A 40 -13.34 -12.77 9.34
CA LEU A 40 -12.26 -12.30 8.47
C LEU A 40 -11.85 -10.85 8.77
N ALA A 41 -12.81 -9.98 9.09
CA ALA A 41 -12.52 -8.59 9.47
C ALA A 41 -11.77 -8.52 10.80
N ASP A 42 -12.16 -9.31 11.80
CA ASP A 42 -11.47 -9.40 13.09
C ASP A 42 -10.02 -9.89 12.91
N THR A 43 -9.82 -10.87 12.02
CA THR A 43 -8.49 -11.36 11.64
C THR A 43 -7.66 -10.24 11.00
N ALA A 44 -8.21 -9.53 10.02
CA ALA A 44 -7.51 -8.41 9.36
C ALA A 44 -7.15 -7.29 10.34
N ILE A 45 -8.02 -6.98 11.31
CA ILE A 45 -7.76 -5.99 12.37
C ILE A 45 -6.60 -6.45 13.25
N SER A 46 -6.58 -7.72 13.68
CA SER A 46 -5.49 -8.26 14.50
C SER A 46 -4.13 -8.17 13.80
N GLU A 47 -4.07 -8.54 12.52
CA GLU A 47 -2.85 -8.47 11.73
C GLU A 47 -2.38 -7.02 11.50
N LEU A 48 -3.29 -6.09 11.19
CA LEU A 48 -2.96 -4.66 11.05
C LEU A 48 -2.40 -4.06 12.33
N VAL A 49 -2.97 -4.39 13.48
CA VAL A 49 -2.46 -3.90 14.78
C VAL A 49 -1.07 -4.45 15.06
N ARG A 50 -0.83 -5.74 14.78
CA ARG A 50 0.50 -6.35 14.94
C ARG A 50 1.53 -5.70 14.02
N HIS A 51 1.16 -5.46 12.76
CA HIS A 51 2.00 -4.87 11.73
C HIS A 51 2.41 -3.43 12.08
N THR A 52 1.47 -2.56 12.43
CA THR A 52 1.76 -1.16 12.79
C THR A 52 2.68 -1.06 14.02
N VAL A 53 2.50 -1.92 15.03
CA VAL A 53 3.39 -1.98 16.20
C VAL A 53 4.80 -2.43 15.82
N ALA A 54 4.95 -3.32 14.84
CA ALA A 54 6.25 -3.74 14.33
C ALA A 54 6.94 -2.62 13.52
N GLU A 55 6.19 -1.91 12.67
CA GLU A 55 6.70 -0.79 11.86
C GLU A 55 7.18 0.38 12.73
N GLU A 56 6.41 0.79 13.73
CA GLU A 56 6.76 1.90 14.64
C GLU A 56 8.01 1.63 15.50
N ARG A 57 8.35 0.35 15.70
CA ARG A 57 9.59 -0.05 16.41
C ARG A 57 10.83 0.02 15.50
N GLY A 58 10.65 0.12 14.19
CA GLY A 58 11.72 0.33 13.22
C GLY A 58 12.26 1.76 13.28
N ARG A 59 13.46 1.96 13.84
CA ARG A 59 14.11 3.26 13.82
C ARG A 59 14.70 3.57 12.44
N VAL A 60 14.10 4.54 11.74
CA VAL A 60 14.67 5.15 10.54
C VAL A 60 15.33 6.48 10.93
N PRO A 61 16.61 6.73 10.56
CA PRO A 61 17.27 8.03 10.78
C PRO A 61 16.51 9.18 10.10
N HIS A 62 16.53 10.37 10.71
CA HIS A 62 15.80 11.53 10.19
C HIS A 62 16.22 11.92 8.77
N GLU A 63 17.51 11.84 8.43
CA GLU A 63 18.00 12.17 7.08
C GLU A 63 17.39 11.24 6.02
N GLU A 64 17.30 9.95 6.34
CA GLU A 64 16.69 8.94 5.49
C GLU A 64 15.17 9.15 5.37
N LEU A 65 14.48 9.58 6.44
CA LEU A 65 13.07 9.97 6.39
C LEU A 65 12.83 11.17 5.45
N THR A 66 13.73 12.15 5.43
CA THR A 66 13.63 13.30 4.51
C THR A 66 13.74 12.87 3.05
N GLU A 67 14.66 11.94 2.74
CA GLU A 67 14.81 11.39 1.39
C GLU A 67 13.60 10.55 0.97
N LEU A 68 13.09 9.71 1.87
CA LEU A 68 11.87 8.92 1.67
C LEU A 68 10.66 9.82 1.44
N ALA A 69 10.51 10.91 2.19
CA ALA A 69 9.43 11.88 2.01
C ALA A 69 9.43 12.48 0.59
N ALA A 70 10.61 12.88 0.07
CA ALA A 70 10.73 13.40 -1.29
C ALA A 70 10.34 12.37 -2.36
N LYS A 71 10.71 11.10 -2.15
CA LYS A 71 10.33 9.97 -3.03
C LYS A 71 8.82 9.71 -3.00
N VAL A 72 8.20 9.72 -1.81
CA VAL A 72 6.75 9.54 -1.65
C VAL A 72 5.96 10.66 -2.31
N GLU A 73 6.36 11.92 -2.16
CA GLU A 73 5.69 13.05 -2.82
C GLU A 73 5.76 12.97 -4.35
N THR A 74 6.86 12.45 -4.88
CA THR A 74 6.98 12.17 -6.33
C THR A 74 6.08 11.01 -6.74
N ALA A 75 6.06 9.93 -5.96
CA ALA A 75 5.21 8.77 -6.22
C ALA A 75 3.73 9.14 -6.18
N LYS A 76 3.26 9.93 -5.19
CA LYS A 76 1.87 10.43 -5.09
C LYS A 76 1.45 11.23 -6.31
N LYS A 77 2.34 12.04 -6.88
CA LYS A 77 2.05 12.81 -8.10
C LYS A 77 1.80 11.90 -9.31
N LEU A 78 2.39 10.72 -9.33
CA LEU A 78 2.26 9.73 -10.41
C LEU A 78 1.22 8.65 -10.11
N ALA A 79 0.92 8.41 -8.83
CA ALA A 79 0.00 7.38 -8.38
C ALA A 79 -1.43 7.68 -8.86
N PRO A 80 -2.18 6.66 -9.27
CA PRO A 80 -3.60 6.81 -9.57
C PRO A 80 -4.38 7.28 -8.34
N THR A 81 -5.33 8.19 -8.56
CA THR A 81 -6.21 8.76 -7.53
C THR A 81 -7.32 7.81 -7.08
N ARG A 82 -7.41 6.62 -7.68
CA ARG A 82 -8.39 5.57 -7.35
C ARG A 82 -7.77 4.17 -7.34
N PRO A 83 -8.36 3.22 -6.58
CA PRO A 83 -7.93 1.83 -6.59
C PRO A 83 -7.99 1.26 -8.01
N HIS A 84 -6.89 0.68 -8.45
CA HIS A 84 -6.72 0.06 -9.76
C HIS A 84 -6.47 -1.44 -9.52
N PRO A 85 -7.53 -2.20 -9.20
CA PRO A 85 -7.43 -3.58 -8.74
C PRO A 85 -6.87 -4.57 -9.78
N GLY A 86 -6.74 -4.16 -11.05
CA GLY A 86 -6.17 -4.96 -12.14
C GLY A 86 -4.76 -4.55 -12.57
N ALA A 87 -4.08 -3.67 -11.83
CA ALA A 87 -2.72 -3.30 -12.19
C ALA A 87 -1.76 -4.45 -11.88
N PRO A 88 -1.05 -4.99 -12.90
CA PRO A 88 -0.13 -6.09 -12.66
C PRO A 88 1.02 -5.62 -11.77
N ASN A 89 1.36 -6.41 -10.74
CA ASN A 89 2.43 -6.19 -9.76
C ASN A 89 3.85 -6.32 -10.39
N SER A 90 4.07 -5.72 -11.55
CA SER A 90 5.32 -5.78 -12.30
C SER A 90 5.99 -4.41 -12.30
N GLU A 91 7.29 -4.36 -11.96
CA GLU A 91 8.12 -3.15 -12.03
C GLU A 91 8.00 -2.42 -13.38
N LEU A 92 7.72 -3.18 -14.45
CA LEU A 92 7.57 -2.69 -15.81
C LEU A 92 6.31 -1.82 -15.98
N PHE A 93 5.21 -2.14 -15.30
CA PHE A 93 3.95 -1.40 -15.40
C PHE A 93 4.02 -0.04 -14.67
N HIS A 94 4.74 0.03 -13.54
CA HIS A 94 4.99 1.28 -12.80
C HIS A 94 5.88 2.26 -13.59
N LYS A 95 6.80 1.77 -14.43
CA LYS A 95 7.68 2.62 -15.26
C LYS A 95 7.04 3.06 -16.58
N LEU A 96 6.19 2.25 -17.21
CA LEU A 96 5.65 2.54 -18.55
C LEU A 96 4.19 3.02 -18.59
N VAL A 97 3.35 2.57 -17.67
CA VAL A 97 1.89 2.87 -17.67
C VAL A 97 1.47 3.71 -16.46
N GLY A 98 2.27 3.71 -15.40
CA GLY A 98 2.12 4.59 -14.23
C GLY A 98 2.00 6.09 -14.55
N PRO A 99 2.77 6.67 -15.48
CA PRO A 99 2.69 8.11 -15.77
C PRO A 99 1.45 8.56 -16.56
N GLY A 100 0.64 7.65 -17.11
CA GLY A 100 -0.48 8.01 -18.00
C GLY A 100 -1.86 7.94 -17.34
N VAL A 101 -2.10 6.93 -16.49
CA VAL A 101 -3.44 6.65 -15.95
C VAL A 101 -3.87 7.67 -14.89
N GLY A 102 -2.93 8.13 -14.05
CA GLY A 102 -3.21 9.18 -13.06
C GLY A 102 -3.55 10.53 -13.69
N LEU A 103 -3.04 10.82 -14.89
CA LEU A 103 -3.36 12.05 -15.62
C LEU A 103 -4.80 12.01 -16.17
N VAL A 104 -5.24 10.87 -16.71
CA VAL A 104 -6.60 10.70 -17.23
C VAL A 104 -7.63 10.80 -16.11
N ASP A 105 -7.35 10.22 -14.93
CA ASP A 105 -8.25 10.27 -13.78
C ASP A 105 -8.37 11.69 -13.22
N ARG A 106 -7.25 12.41 -13.06
CA ARG A 106 -7.25 13.83 -12.65
C ARG A 106 -7.91 14.74 -13.68
N LEU A 107 -7.75 14.47 -14.97
CA LEU A 107 -8.42 15.22 -16.02
C LEU A 107 -9.94 15.00 -15.95
N ARG A 108 -10.38 13.75 -15.76
CA ARG A 108 -11.79 13.40 -15.54
C ARG A 108 -12.36 14.04 -14.27
N ASP A 109 -11.60 14.06 -13.18
CA ASP A 109 -12.05 14.66 -11.91
C ASP A 109 -12.20 16.18 -12.02
N LYS A 110 -11.27 16.86 -12.71
CA LYS A 110 -11.38 18.28 -13.03
C LYS A 110 -12.57 18.59 -13.95
N LEU A 111 -12.84 17.73 -14.93
CA LEU A 111 -13.98 17.89 -15.84
C LEU A 111 -15.33 17.59 -15.18
N THR A 112 -15.35 16.73 -14.16
CA THR A 112 -16.57 16.35 -13.42
C THR A 112 -16.77 17.14 -12.12
N GLY A 113 -15.92 18.12 -11.83
CA GLY A 113 -16.05 19.03 -10.69
C GLY A 113 -15.88 18.38 -9.32
N ARG A 114 -15.21 17.23 -9.23
CA ARG A 114 -14.97 16.53 -7.95
C ARG A 114 -13.61 16.92 -7.37
N ALA A 115 -13.59 17.29 -6.10
CA ALA A 115 -12.36 17.62 -5.38
C ALA A 115 -11.46 16.38 -5.24
N THR A 116 -10.23 16.46 -5.75
CA THR A 116 -9.15 15.52 -5.45
C THR A 116 -8.50 15.95 -4.13
N GLY A 117 -8.57 15.11 -3.11
CA GLY A 117 -7.80 15.27 -1.87
C GLY A 117 -6.32 14.95 -2.07
#